data_AF-A0A315RZR6-F1
#
_entry.id   AF-A0A315RZR6-F1
#
_cell.length_a   1.000
_cell.length_b   1.000
_cell.length_c   1.000
_cell.angle_alpha   90.00
_cell.angle_beta   90.00
_cell.angle_gamma   90.00
#
_symmetry.space_group_name_H-M   'P 1'
#
loop_
_entity.id
_entity.type
_entity.pdbx_description
1 polymer ?
#
loop_
_entity_poly.entity_id
_entity_poly.type
_entity_poly.pdbx_seq_one_letter_code
_entity_poly.pdbx_strand_id
1 'polypeptide(L)'
;MPTKIKNIQLTNWDLLVLKYLYESYFLHRDHLMKFFPGADGKPRSYNAINVRLHKLMQSSLIKTAPCPISKGNVILGNRSAIKYLRYEEISNRILKARRNKNYIPQEIPTYLYRRQPSLNLATYDHDYKVNELRFRMEDMGADYWIPEKIIRRKKLFDCTTPDGLFQKHNEVITVEMEKTPKAYYTDIFKQFAKEDFDRVIYFYTHERIKNVINRDLDPKKFDTLEGMQLGHKLYTINYYDFVNEKNMTAENYHGEKLNIREFLKS
;
A
#
# COMPACT_ATOMS: atom_id res chain seq x y z
N MET A 1 -8.49 -0.02 -32.23
CA MET A 1 -7.31 0.85 -32.46
C MET A 1 -6.93 1.53 -31.14
N PRO A 2 -5.69 1.41 -30.64
CA PRO A 2 -5.32 2.09 -29.41
C PRO A 2 -5.23 3.59 -29.68
N THR A 3 -6.03 4.39 -28.98
CA THR A 3 -5.82 5.84 -28.86
C THR A 3 -4.39 6.06 -28.38
N LYS A 4 -3.52 6.55 -29.27
CA LYS A 4 -2.12 6.90 -28.98
C LYS A 4 -2.09 7.80 -27.75
N ILE A 5 -1.73 7.23 -26.60
CA ILE A 5 -1.05 8.03 -25.59
C ILE A 5 0.21 8.50 -26.30
N LYS A 6 0.43 9.82 -26.35
CA LYS A 6 1.58 10.46 -27.03
C LYS A 6 2.84 9.62 -26.82
N ASN A 7 3.69 9.50 -27.85
CA ASN A 7 4.98 8.79 -27.90
C ASN A 7 5.90 9.13 -26.71
N ILE A 8 5.54 8.76 -25.49
CA ILE A 8 6.33 8.93 -24.29
C ILE A 8 6.83 7.56 -23.92
N GLN A 9 8.15 7.41 -23.99
CA GLN A 9 8.83 6.25 -23.46
C GLN A 9 8.77 6.30 -21.93
N LEU A 10 7.80 5.58 -21.36
CA LEU A 10 7.70 5.45 -19.90
C LEU A 10 8.82 4.57 -19.37
N THR A 11 9.40 4.96 -18.25
CA THR A 11 10.39 4.14 -17.52
C THR A 11 9.69 3.24 -16.51
N ASN A 12 10.41 2.24 -15.99
CA ASN A 12 9.89 1.40 -14.91
C ASN A 12 9.50 2.21 -13.66
N TRP A 13 10.21 3.31 -13.41
CA TRP A 13 9.86 4.26 -12.35
C TRP A 13 8.48 4.88 -12.58
N ASP A 14 8.18 5.34 -13.80
CA ASP A 14 6.85 5.89 -14.09
C ASP A 14 5.76 4.83 -13.93
N LEU A 15 6.03 3.61 -14.39
CA LEU A 15 5.07 2.51 -14.31
C LEU A 15 4.76 2.17 -12.86
N LEU A 16 5.75 2.21 -11.97
CA LEU A 16 5.54 2.11 -10.53
C LEU A 16 4.68 3.26 -10.02
N VAL A 17 5.01 4.51 -10.33
CA VAL A 17 4.20 5.67 -9.91
C VAL A 17 2.74 5.51 -10.34
N LEU A 18 2.50 5.08 -11.57
CA LEU A 18 1.14 4.81 -12.06
C LEU A 18 0.48 3.68 -11.29
N LYS A 19 1.16 2.54 -11.06
CA LYS A 19 0.67 1.41 -10.25
C LYS A 19 0.23 1.89 -8.86
N TYR A 20 1.11 2.58 -8.14
CA TYR A 20 0.81 3.07 -6.79
C TYR A 20 -0.34 4.09 -6.80
N LEU A 21 -0.45 4.97 -7.80
CA LEU A 21 -1.61 5.87 -7.92
C LEU A 21 -2.96 5.14 -8.10
N TYR A 22 -2.97 3.88 -8.53
CA TYR A 22 -4.19 3.08 -8.65
C TYR A 22 -4.51 2.25 -7.43
N GLU A 23 -3.49 1.78 -6.75
CA GLU A 23 -3.64 1.06 -5.49
C GLU A 23 -3.92 2.02 -4.33
N SER A 24 -3.43 3.25 -4.43
CA SER A 24 -3.67 4.35 -3.50
C SER A 24 -4.76 5.30 -4.01
N TYR A 25 -5.18 6.24 -3.18
CA TYR A 25 -6.09 7.33 -3.56
C TYR A 25 -5.34 8.48 -4.25
N PHE A 26 -4.17 8.85 -3.73
CA PHE A 26 -3.29 9.88 -4.25
C PHE A 26 -1.84 9.64 -3.81
N LEU A 27 -0.89 10.41 -4.35
CA LEU A 27 0.49 10.45 -3.86
C LEU A 27 0.97 11.88 -3.66
N HIS A 28 1.88 12.08 -2.72
CA HIS A 28 2.66 13.31 -2.59
C HIS A 28 3.97 13.22 -3.35
N ARG A 29 4.51 14.38 -3.71
CA ARG A 29 5.91 14.45 -4.18
C ARG A 29 6.87 13.91 -3.14
N ASP A 30 6.60 14.14 -1.86
CA ASP A 30 7.41 13.60 -0.77
C ASP A 30 7.41 12.07 -0.74
N HIS A 31 6.27 11.43 -1.05
CA HIS A 31 6.26 9.97 -1.21
C HIS A 31 7.21 9.54 -2.33
N LEU A 32 7.21 10.25 -3.47
CA LEU A 32 8.10 9.95 -4.58
C LEU A 32 9.57 10.18 -4.26
N MET A 33 9.89 11.22 -3.48
CA MET A 33 11.26 11.48 -3.04
C MET A 33 11.76 10.42 -2.06
N LYS A 34 10.93 10.08 -1.06
CA LYS A 34 11.29 9.16 0.02
C LYS A 34 11.35 7.71 -0.47
N PHE A 35 10.37 7.27 -1.26
CA PHE A 35 10.11 5.85 -1.48
C PHE A 35 10.43 5.35 -2.89
N PHE A 36 10.79 6.24 -3.82
CA PHE A 36 11.07 5.87 -5.22
C PHE A 36 12.49 6.32 -5.64
N PRO A 37 13.54 5.69 -5.09
CA PRO A 37 14.91 6.11 -5.31
C PRO A 37 15.36 6.00 -6.78
N GLY A 38 16.55 6.57 -7.03
CA GLY A 38 17.33 6.35 -8.23
C GLY A 38 17.76 4.89 -8.40
N ALA A 39 18.32 4.57 -9.57
CA ALA A 39 18.90 3.24 -9.80
C ALA A 39 20.08 2.93 -8.86
N ASP A 40 20.71 3.98 -8.32
CA ASP A 40 21.78 3.96 -7.32
C ASP A 40 21.27 3.85 -5.87
N GLY A 41 19.95 3.73 -5.67
CA GLY A 41 19.33 3.66 -4.36
C GLY A 41 19.23 5.00 -3.62
N LYS A 42 19.68 6.10 -4.21
CA LYS A 42 19.62 7.43 -3.57
C LYS A 42 18.28 8.13 -3.81
N PRO A 43 17.81 8.98 -2.88
CA PRO A 43 16.64 9.82 -3.11
C PRO A 43 16.79 10.66 -4.37
N ARG A 44 15.73 10.75 -5.17
CA ARG A 44 15.74 11.59 -6.38
C ARG A 44 15.57 13.05 -6.00
N SER A 45 16.25 13.93 -6.74
CA SER A 45 16.04 15.36 -6.58
C SER A 45 14.62 15.77 -6.98
N TYR A 46 14.13 16.83 -6.34
CA TYR A 46 12.82 17.41 -6.63
C TYR A 46 12.65 17.75 -8.12
N ASN A 47 13.72 18.29 -8.74
CA ASN A 47 13.73 18.62 -10.17
C ASN A 47 13.56 17.38 -11.05
N ALA A 48 14.25 16.28 -10.75
CA ALA A 48 14.13 15.04 -11.50
C ALA A 48 12.69 14.50 -11.45
N ILE A 49 12.05 14.53 -10.27
CA ILE A 49 10.66 14.11 -10.10
C ILE A 49 9.72 15.02 -10.91
N ASN A 50 9.88 16.34 -10.83
CA ASN A 50 9.02 17.28 -11.56
C ASN A 50 9.11 17.09 -13.08
N VAL A 51 10.30 16.83 -13.63
CA VAL A 51 10.45 16.54 -15.06
C VAL A 51 9.65 15.29 -15.45
N ARG A 52 9.68 14.22 -14.63
CA ARG A 52 8.88 13.01 -14.90
C ARG A 52 7.38 13.26 -14.76
N LEU A 53 6.96 13.92 -13.69
CA LEU A 53 5.54 14.25 -13.47
C LEU A 53 4.99 15.13 -14.59
N HIS A 54 5.77 16.11 -15.05
CA HIS A 54 5.37 16.96 -16.18
C HIS A 54 5.14 16.13 -17.45
N LYS A 55 6.02 15.16 -17.76
CA LYS A 55 5.82 14.24 -18.89
C LYS A 55 4.55 13.40 -18.73
N LEU A 56 4.29 12.86 -17.53
CA LEU A 56 3.08 12.09 -17.25
C LEU A 56 1.80 12.94 -17.36
N MET A 57 1.85 14.21 -16.95
CA MET A 57 0.76 15.17 -17.11
C MET A 57 0.50 15.52 -18.59
N GLN A 58 1.56 15.75 -19.37
CA GLN A 58 1.45 16.03 -20.82
C GLN A 58 0.84 14.87 -21.62
N SER A 59 1.04 13.63 -21.17
CA SER A 59 0.37 12.43 -21.68
C SER A 59 -0.99 12.16 -21.06
N SER A 60 -1.48 13.07 -20.22
CA SER A 60 -2.74 12.97 -19.51
C SER A 60 -2.86 11.72 -18.64
N LEU A 61 -1.76 11.06 -18.24
CA LEU A 61 -1.76 9.84 -17.43
C LEU A 61 -2.00 10.14 -15.95
N ILE A 62 -1.58 11.33 -15.51
CA ILE A 62 -1.83 11.84 -14.17
C ILE A 62 -2.38 13.27 -14.26
N LYS A 63 -2.93 13.75 -13.14
CA LYS A 63 -3.22 15.15 -12.90
C LYS A 63 -2.73 15.53 -11.50
N THR A 64 -2.66 16.82 -11.23
CA THR A 64 -2.37 17.35 -9.90
C THR A 64 -3.55 18.14 -9.37
N ALA A 65 -3.74 18.13 -8.06
CA ALA A 65 -4.71 18.98 -7.36
C ALA A 65 -4.02 19.66 -6.17
N PRO A 66 -4.49 20.84 -5.71
CA PRO A 66 -3.96 21.48 -4.52
C PRO A 66 -4.00 20.53 -3.31
N CYS A 67 -2.94 20.55 -2.50
CA CYS A 67 -2.91 19.87 -1.21
C CYS A 67 -3.83 20.61 -0.21
N PRO A 68 -4.73 19.91 0.51
CA PRO A 68 -5.68 20.57 1.40
C PRO A 68 -5.06 21.10 2.70
N ILE A 69 -3.93 20.56 3.13
CA ILE A 69 -3.34 20.88 4.46
C ILE A 69 -1.95 21.51 4.40
N SER A 70 -1.33 21.59 3.22
CA SER A 70 0.03 22.15 3.09
C SER A 70 0.22 22.84 1.73
N LYS A 71 1.28 23.65 1.63
CA LYS A 71 1.68 24.24 0.35
C LYS A 71 2.14 23.13 -0.59
N GLY A 72 1.48 22.96 -1.72
CA GLY A 72 1.88 22.00 -2.74
C GLY A 72 0.68 21.38 -3.47
N ASN A 73 0.97 20.33 -4.23
CA ASN A 73 -0.05 19.58 -4.97
C ASN A 73 0.06 18.09 -4.66
N VAL A 74 -1.09 17.42 -4.58
CA VAL A 74 -1.19 15.97 -4.65
C VAL A 74 -1.24 15.50 -6.10
N ILE A 75 -0.85 14.26 -6.31
CA ILE A 75 -0.82 13.59 -7.60
C ILE A 75 -1.96 12.57 -7.64
N LEU A 76 -2.73 12.59 -8.72
CA LEU A 76 -3.89 11.73 -8.94
C LEU A 76 -3.76 10.99 -10.28
N GLY A 77 -4.18 9.73 -10.34
CA GLY A 77 -4.26 8.97 -11.60
C GLY A 77 -5.44 9.40 -12.48
N ASN A 78 -5.23 9.51 -13.80
CA ASN A 78 -6.29 9.77 -14.77
C ASN A 78 -6.86 8.48 -15.38
N ARG A 79 -8.07 8.55 -15.95
CA ARG A 79 -8.73 7.38 -16.58
C ARG A 79 -7.90 6.73 -17.70
N SER A 80 -7.14 7.54 -18.44
CA SER A 80 -6.24 7.10 -19.52
C SER A 80 -5.14 6.17 -19.02
N ALA A 81 -4.61 6.38 -17.82
CA ALA A 81 -3.55 5.52 -17.32
C ALA A 81 -4.05 4.12 -16.92
N ILE A 82 -5.29 3.94 -16.44
CA ILE A 82 -5.87 2.58 -16.25
C ILE A 82 -5.92 1.84 -17.58
N LYS A 83 -6.37 2.53 -18.63
CA LYS A 83 -6.40 1.94 -19.97
C LYS A 83 -5.00 1.57 -20.45
N TYR A 84 -4.00 2.39 -20.12
CA TYR A 84 -2.61 2.11 -20.46
C TYR A 84 -2.04 0.90 -19.69
N LEU A 85 -2.33 0.79 -18.39
CA LEU A 85 -1.85 -0.32 -17.58
C LEU A 85 -2.48 -1.68 -17.97
N ARG A 86 -3.59 -1.67 -18.72
CA ARG A 86 -4.24 -2.90 -19.22
C ARG A 86 -3.51 -3.58 -20.37
N TYR A 87 -2.56 -2.91 -21.01
CA TYR A 87 -1.79 -3.53 -22.07
C TYR A 87 -0.84 -4.58 -21.48
N GLU A 88 -0.89 -5.80 -22.01
CA GLU A 88 -0.10 -6.93 -21.53
C GLU A 88 1.41 -6.62 -21.44
N GLU A 89 1.96 -5.94 -22.45
CA GLU A 89 3.35 -5.48 -22.43
C GLU A 89 3.66 -4.59 -21.21
N ILE A 90 2.72 -3.71 -20.85
CA ILE A 90 2.87 -2.79 -19.72
C ILE A 90 2.72 -3.52 -18.39
N SER A 91 1.74 -4.42 -18.27
CA SER A 91 1.61 -5.32 -17.12
C SER A 91 2.90 -6.11 -16.88
N ASN A 92 3.46 -6.72 -17.92
CA ASN A 92 4.71 -7.48 -17.86
C ASN A 92 5.91 -6.61 -17.44
N ARG A 93 5.92 -5.34 -17.83
CA ARG A 93 6.97 -4.40 -17.40
C ARG A 93 6.81 -3.97 -15.94
N ILE A 94 5.57 -3.82 -15.46
CA ILE A 94 5.29 -3.56 -14.03
C ILE A 94 5.77 -4.72 -13.16
N LEU A 95 5.52 -5.96 -13.59
CA LEU A 95 6.00 -7.16 -12.91
C LEU A 95 7.53 -7.27 -12.84
N LYS A 96 8.26 -6.50 -13.64
CA LYS A 96 9.73 -6.42 -13.61
C LYS A 96 10.22 -5.16 -12.91
N ALA A 97 9.34 -4.20 -12.63
CA ALA A 97 9.70 -2.96 -11.99
C ALA A 97 9.83 -3.16 -10.48
N ARG A 98 11.05 -2.96 -9.97
CA ARG A 98 11.32 -3.03 -8.53
C ARG A 98 11.45 -1.62 -7.96
N ARG A 99 10.78 -1.37 -6.83
CA ARG A 99 10.94 -0.13 -6.06
C ARG A 99 12.21 -0.16 -5.22
N ASN A 100 12.51 -1.30 -4.61
CA ASN A 100 13.70 -1.56 -3.82
C ASN A 100 14.11 -3.06 -3.96
N LYS A 101 15.17 -3.50 -3.28
CA LYS A 101 15.66 -4.89 -3.36
C LYS A 101 14.72 -5.93 -2.70
N ASN A 102 13.98 -5.50 -1.68
CA ASN A 102 13.09 -6.31 -0.84
C ASN A 102 11.67 -6.41 -1.42
N TYR A 103 11.29 -5.50 -2.32
CA TYR A 103 9.97 -5.46 -2.94
C TYR A 103 9.86 -6.47 -4.09
N ILE A 104 8.88 -7.36 -3.99
CA ILE A 104 8.52 -8.32 -5.04
C ILE A 104 7.28 -7.79 -5.77
N PRO A 105 7.39 -7.34 -7.03
CA PRO A 105 6.24 -6.89 -7.79
C PRO A 105 5.28 -8.05 -8.07
N GLN A 106 3.99 -7.82 -7.84
CA GLN A 106 2.91 -8.70 -8.25
C GLN A 106 1.86 -7.95 -9.06
N GLU A 107 1.16 -8.67 -9.93
CA GLU A 107 0.08 -8.14 -10.75
C GLU A 107 -1.25 -8.36 -10.05
N ILE A 108 -1.87 -7.26 -9.66
CA ILE A 108 -3.30 -7.25 -9.39
C ILE A 108 -4.00 -6.86 -10.70
N PRO A 109 -4.96 -7.68 -11.19
CA PRO A 109 -5.61 -7.43 -12.46
C PRO A 109 -6.23 -6.03 -12.54
N THR A 110 -5.89 -5.31 -13.59
CA THR A 110 -6.20 -3.88 -13.73
C THR A 110 -7.69 -3.54 -13.82
N TYR A 111 -8.55 -4.54 -14.04
CA TYR A 111 -10.00 -4.39 -14.00
C TYR A 111 -10.57 -4.28 -12.57
N LEU A 112 -9.81 -4.70 -11.55
CA LEU A 112 -10.21 -4.63 -10.15
C LEU A 112 -10.09 -3.20 -9.61
N TYR A 113 -9.16 -2.40 -10.14
CA TYR A 113 -8.98 -1.03 -9.71
C TYR A 113 -10.17 -0.15 -10.06
N ARG A 114 -10.56 0.71 -9.11
CA ARG A 114 -11.48 1.82 -9.34
C ARG A 114 -10.72 3.13 -9.37
N ARG A 115 -11.06 3.96 -10.36
CA ARG A 115 -10.63 5.35 -10.42
C ARG A 115 -11.18 6.10 -9.21
N GLN A 116 -10.33 6.88 -8.54
CA GLN A 116 -10.80 7.98 -7.72
C GLN A 116 -10.84 9.25 -8.58
N PRO A 117 -12.02 9.83 -8.85
CA PRO A 117 -12.13 11.00 -9.72
C PRO A 117 -11.58 12.28 -9.09
N SER A 118 -11.62 12.37 -7.76
CA SER A 118 -11.30 13.54 -6.96
C SER A 118 -10.72 13.14 -5.61
N LEU A 119 -9.98 14.05 -4.98
CA LEU A 119 -9.50 13.87 -3.61
C LEU A 119 -10.70 13.85 -2.64
N ASN A 120 -10.71 12.92 -1.68
CA ASN A 120 -11.65 12.94 -0.57
C ASN A 120 -10.99 13.65 0.62
N LEU A 121 -11.52 14.82 1.00
CA LEU A 121 -10.92 15.60 2.08
C LEU A 121 -11.18 14.98 3.47
N ALA A 122 -12.27 14.24 3.63
CA ALA A 122 -12.64 13.64 4.91
C ALA A 122 -11.68 12.52 5.35
N THR A 123 -11.11 11.79 4.39
CA THR A 123 -10.18 10.67 4.64
C THR A 123 -8.73 11.02 4.35
N TYR A 124 -8.44 12.28 4.02
CA TYR A 124 -7.15 12.67 3.47
C TYR A 124 -5.93 12.32 4.35
N ASP A 125 -5.97 12.67 5.64
CA ASP A 125 -4.85 12.41 6.57
C ASP A 125 -4.62 10.91 6.77
N HIS A 126 -5.72 10.16 6.88
CA HIS A 126 -5.71 8.71 6.99
C HIS A 126 -5.13 8.05 5.72
N ASP A 127 -5.64 8.41 4.54
CA ASP A 127 -5.15 7.92 3.25
C ASP A 127 -3.66 8.25 3.03
N TYR A 128 -3.19 9.43 3.48
CA TYR A 128 -1.78 9.81 3.43
C TYR A 128 -0.92 8.85 4.26
N LYS A 129 -1.29 8.65 5.52
CA LYS A 129 -0.56 7.80 6.48
C LYS A 129 -0.59 6.32 6.09
N VAL A 130 -1.72 5.81 5.57
CA VAL A 130 -1.81 4.44 5.02
C VAL A 130 -0.83 4.23 3.87
N ASN A 131 -0.64 5.23 3.00
CA ASN A 131 0.36 5.13 1.93
C ASN A 131 1.79 5.09 2.48
N GLU A 132 2.15 5.94 3.44
CA GLU A 132 3.48 5.90 4.07
C GLU A 132 3.74 4.55 4.76
N LEU A 133 2.76 4.05 5.51
CA LEU A 133 2.78 2.74 6.15
C LEU A 133 3.07 1.64 5.12
N ARG A 134 2.31 1.63 4.02
CA ARG A 134 2.47 0.65 2.95
C ARG A 134 3.89 0.66 2.39
N PHE A 135 4.41 1.84 2.04
CA PHE A 135 5.76 1.96 1.49
C PHE A 135 6.82 1.46 2.47
N ARG A 136 6.66 1.76 3.77
CA ARG A 136 7.57 1.30 4.82
C ARG A 136 7.56 -0.22 4.97
N MET A 137 6.37 -0.84 4.97
CA MET A 137 6.26 -2.31 5.03
C MET A 137 6.96 -2.98 3.83
N GLU A 138 6.71 -2.49 2.63
CA GLU A 138 7.37 -2.98 1.41
C GLU A 138 8.89 -2.71 1.40
N ASP A 139 9.38 -1.65 2.05
CA ASP A 139 10.83 -1.41 2.24
C ASP A 139 11.44 -2.39 3.24
N MET A 140 10.66 -2.85 4.21
CA MET A 140 11.09 -3.84 5.21
C MET A 140 10.99 -5.30 4.73
N GLY A 141 10.35 -5.55 3.58
CA GLY A 141 10.26 -6.88 2.98
C GLY A 141 8.86 -7.48 2.95
N ALA A 142 7.80 -6.69 3.13
CA ALA A 142 6.45 -7.14 2.82
C ALA A 142 6.29 -7.34 1.30
N ASP A 143 5.78 -8.51 0.90
CA ASP A 143 5.80 -8.93 -0.50
C ASP A 143 4.66 -8.32 -1.32
N TYR A 144 3.46 -8.23 -0.73
CA TYR A 144 2.24 -8.04 -1.52
C TYR A 144 1.20 -7.16 -0.82
N TRP A 145 0.94 -5.94 -1.31
CA TRP A 145 -0.15 -5.09 -0.80
C TRP A 145 -1.46 -5.29 -1.56
N ILE A 146 -2.53 -5.65 -0.86
CA ILE A 146 -3.91 -5.53 -1.36
C ILE A 146 -4.56 -4.29 -0.73
N PRO A 147 -4.94 -3.28 -1.51
CA PRO A 147 -5.62 -2.09 -0.98
C PRO A 147 -7.10 -2.38 -0.62
N GLU A 148 -7.61 -1.69 0.41
CA GLU A 148 -9.02 -1.66 0.88
C GLU A 148 -10.06 -1.75 -0.26
N LYS A 149 -9.86 -0.97 -1.33
CA LYS A 149 -10.77 -0.94 -2.50
C LYS A 149 -11.01 -2.31 -3.11
N ILE A 150 -9.97 -3.14 -3.18
CA ILE A 150 -10.04 -4.49 -3.77
C ILE A 150 -10.66 -5.45 -2.78
N ILE A 151 -10.26 -5.35 -1.51
CA ILE A 151 -10.80 -6.12 -0.40
C ILE A 151 -12.33 -5.98 -0.33
N ARG A 152 -12.82 -4.73 -0.32
CA ARG A 152 -14.25 -4.40 -0.32
C ARG A 152 -14.96 -4.94 -1.55
N ARG A 153 -14.36 -4.80 -2.73
CA ARG A 153 -14.98 -5.22 -3.99
C ARG A 153 -15.12 -6.73 -4.09
N LYS A 154 -14.11 -7.46 -3.64
CA LYS A 154 -14.09 -8.92 -3.60
C LYS A 154 -14.82 -9.47 -2.38
N LYS A 155 -15.30 -8.60 -1.47
CA LYS A 155 -15.96 -8.95 -0.21
C LYS A 155 -15.15 -9.99 0.56
N LEU A 156 -13.85 -9.72 0.73
CA LEU A 156 -12.95 -10.65 1.43
C LEU A 156 -13.28 -10.77 2.93
N PHE A 157 -13.99 -9.79 3.49
CA PHE A 157 -14.43 -9.73 4.88
C PHE A 157 -15.95 -9.50 4.94
N ASP A 158 -16.59 -10.17 5.90
CA ASP A 158 -18.04 -10.09 6.11
C ASP A 158 -18.45 -8.91 7.00
N CYS A 159 -17.53 -8.36 7.82
CA CYS A 159 -17.83 -7.33 8.83
C CYS A 159 -17.09 -6.00 8.57
N THR A 160 -15.77 -5.99 8.69
CA THR A 160 -14.93 -4.79 8.58
C THR A 160 -13.88 -5.00 7.50
N THR A 161 -13.81 -4.05 6.56
CA THR A 161 -12.78 -4.07 5.51
C THR A 161 -11.54 -3.36 6.03
N PRO A 162 -10.38 -4.05 6.12
CA PRO A 162 -9.15 -3.39 6.53
C PRO A 162 -8.63 -2.40 5.48
N ASP A 163 -7.81 -1.46 5.93
CA ASP A 163 -7.12 -0.48 5.07
C ASP A 163 -6.21 -1.14 4.01
N GLY A 164 -5.62 -2.28 4.36
CA GLY A 164 -5.01 -3.17 3.38
C GLY A 164 -4.59 -4.51 3.94
N LEU A 165 -4.09 -5.37 3.06
CA LEU A 165 -3.48 -6.65 3.41
C LEU A 165 -2.05 -6.68 2.92
N PHE A 166 -1.16 -7.30 3.69
CA PHE A 166 0.14 -7.76 3.22
C PHE A 166 0.22 -9.28 3.20
N GLN A 167 1.07 -9.84 2.35
CA GLN A 167 1.51 -11.23 2.47
C GLN A 167 3.00 -11.27 2.82
N LYS A 168 3.35 -12.21 3.71
CA LYS A 168 4.72 -12.59 4.03
C LYS A 168 4.71 -14.07 4.46
N HIS A 169 5.59 -14.92 3.93
CA HIS A 169 5.67 -16.36 4.28
C HIS A 169 4.34 -17.13 4.26
N ASN A 170 3.48 -16.89 3.26
CA ASN A 170 2.15 -17.52 3.19
C ASN A 170 1.18 -17.12 4.31
N GLU A 171 1.58 -16.16 5.15
CA GLU A 171 0.72 -15.50 6.13
C GLU A 171 0.15 -14.22 5.52
N VAL A 172 -1.14 -14.01 5.76
CA VAL A 172 -1.84 -12.79 5.36
C VAL A 172 -1.95 -11.89 6.58
N ILE A 173 -1.37 -10.72 6.44
CA ILE A 173 -1.27 -9.67 7.43
C ILE A 173 -2.36 -8.67 7.12
N THR A 174 -3.28 -8.46 8.04
CA THR A 174 -4.20 -7.33 7.96
C THR A 174 -3.51 -6.06 8.44
N VAL A 175 -3.85 -4.93 7.83
CA VAL A 175 -3.41 -3.62 8.27
C VAL A 175 -4.63 -2.75 8.45
N GLU A 176 -4.76 -2.21 9.66
CA GLU A 176 -5.71 -1.16 9.99
C GLU A 176 -4.93 -0.02 10.63
N MET A 177 -5.27 1.20 10.25
CA MET A 177 -4.80 2.41 10.89
C MET A 177 -5.99 3.09 11.57
N GLU A 178 -5.91 3.23 12.89
CA GLU A 178 -6.96 3.84 13.69
C GLU A 178 -6.46 5.09 14.41
N LYS A 179 -7.22 6.17 14.28
CA LYS A 179 -7.01 7.40 15.05
C LYS A 179 -7.78 7.39 16.38
N THR A 180 -8.85 6.60 16.46
CA THR A 180 -9.73 6.53 17.63
C THR A 180 -10.12 5.09 17.92
N PRO A 181 -10.26 4.70 19.20
CA PRO A 181 -10.81 3.41 19.57
C PRO A 181 -12.20 3.19 18.97
N LYS A 182 -12.35 2.20 18.09
CA LYS A 182 -13.67 1.77 17.62
C LYS A 182 -14.25 0.70 18.53
N ALA A 183 -15.58 0.64 18.61
CA ALA A 183 -16.33 -0.19 19.56
C ALA A 183 -15.91 -1.68 19.54
N TYR A 184 -15.58 -2.23 18.37
CA TYR A 184 -15.20 -3.63 18.19
C TYR A 184 -13.77 -3.97 18.68
N TYR A 185 -12.96 -2.96 19.01
CA TYR A 185 -11.60 -3.10 19.55
C TYR A 185 -11.45 -2.45 20.93
N THR A 186 -12.57 -2.08 21.56
CA THR A 186 -12.57 -1.25 22.78
C THR A 186 -11.68 -1.83 23.87
N ASP A 187 -11.70 -3.14 24.09
CA ASP A 187 -10.95 -3.76 25.19
C ASP A 187 -9.43 -3.75 24.96
N ILE A 188 -8.99 -3.85 23.71
CA ILE A 188 -7.58 -3.71 23.36
C ILE A 188 -7.16 -2.25 23.50
N PHE A 189 -7.98 -1.32 23.00
CA PHE A 189 -7.69 0.10 23.11
C PHE A 189 -7.75 0.62 24.55
N LYS A 190 -8.59 0.08 25.45
CA LYS A 190 -8.64 0.47 26.87
C LYS A 190 -7.30 0.33 27.58
N GLN A 191 -6.51 -0.70 27.24
CA GLN A 191 -5.15 -0.89 27.77
C GLN A 191 -4.17 0.18 27.25
N PHE A 192 -4.40 0.65 26.03
CA PHE A 192 -3.54 1.59 25.31
C PHE A 192 -4.04 3.05 25.34
N ALA A 193 -5.17 3.33 26.01
CA ALA A 193 -5.89 4.59 25.93
C ALA A 193 -5.26 5.77 26.68
N LYS A 194 -4.07 5.59 27.24
CA LYS A 194 -3.35 6.59 28.04
C LYS A 194 -2.36 7.46 27.23
N GLU A 195 -2.23 7.25 25.92
CA GLU A 195 -1.23 7.92 25.06
C GLU A 195 -1.90 8.55 23.82
N ASP A 196 -1.37 9.69 23.32
CA ASP A 196 -1.86 10.38 22.11
C ASP A 196 -1.91 9.42 20.89
N PHE A 197 -3.07 9.40 20.21
CA PHE A 197 -3.45 8.33 19.30
C PHE A 197 -3.12 8.61 17.82
N ASP A 198 -2.05 7.99 17.35
CA ASP A 198 -1.86 7.59 15.95
C ASP A 198 -1.18 6.20 16.00
N ARG A 199 -1.97 5.11 16.03
CA ARG A 199 -1.45 3.74 16.12
C ARG A 199 -1.75 2.94 14.86
N VAL A 200 -0.82 2.07 14.52
CA VAL A 200 -0.81 1.29 13.29
C VAL A 200 -0.54 -0.18 13.59
N ILE A 201 -1.17 -1.01 12.76
CA ILE A 201 -1.13 -2.47 12.62
C ILE A 201 -1.97 -3.24 13.64
N TYR A 202 -2.77 -4.17 13.12
CA TYR A 202 -3.54 -5.22 13.81
C TYR A 202 -3.49 -6.46 12.89
N PHE A 203 -2.98 -7.62 13.34
CA PHE A 203 -2.87 -8.84 12.52
C PHE A 203 -3.99 -9.85 12.79
N TYR A 204 -4.63 -10.36 11.71
CA TYR A 204 -5.52 -11.51 11.78
C TYR A 204 -5.41 -12.43 10.55
N THR A 205 -4.91 -13.66 10.76
CA THR A 205 -4.75 -14.71 9.74
C THR A 205 -6.00 -15.62 9.68
N HIS A 206 -7.10 -15.11 9.12
CA HIS A 206 -8.27 -15.97 8.87
C HIS A 206 -8.04 -16.87 7.66
N GLU A 207 -8.23 -18.19 7.82
CA GLU A 207 -8.14 -19.21 6.75
C GLU A 207 -8.92 -18.85 5.47
N ARG A 208 -10.09 -18.24 5.63
CA ARG A 208 -10.97 -17.82 4.54
C ARG A 208 -10.35 -16.74 3.64
N ILE A 209 -9.54 -15.83 4.20
CA ILE A 209 -8.84 -14.79 3.44
C ILE A 209 -7.76 -15.44 2.56
N LYS A 210 -7.01 -16.40 3.12
CA LYS A 210 -6.01 -17.20 2.39
C LYS A 210 -6.66 -17.92 1.20
N ASN A 211 -7.81 -18.55 1.41
CA ASN A 211 -8.53 -19.28 0.35
C ASN A 211 -9.06 -18.39 -0.78
N VAL A 212 -9.51 -17.16 -0.51
CA VAL A 212 -9.98 -16.24 -1.55
C VAL A 212 -8.82 -15.58 -2.31
N ILE A 213 -7.72 -15.25 -1.63
CA ILE A 213 -6.48 -14.79 -2.29
C ILE A 213 -5.96 -15.87 -3.25
N ASN A 214 -5.94 -17.13 -2.81
CA ASN A 214 -5.49 -18.27 -3.62
C ASN A 214 -6.37 -18.52 -4.85
N ARG A 215 -7.70 -18.30 -4.75
CA ARG A 215 -8.65 -18.58 -5.85
C ARG A 215 -8.78 -17.44 -6.86
N ASP A 216 -8.83 -16.19 -6.38
CA ASP A 216 -9.34 -15.06 -7.17
C ASP A 216 -8.27 -14.02 -7.58
N LEU A 217 -7.01 -14.17 -7.12
CA LEU A 217 -5.89 -13.23 -7.35
C LEU A 217 -4.62 -13.87 -7.96
N ASP A 218 -4.65 -15.15 -8.36
CA ASP A 218 -3.54 -15.93 -8.97
C ASP A 218 -2.13 -15.67 -8.38
N PRO A 219 -1.87 -16.07 -7.13
CA PRO A 219 -0.58 -15.88 -6.47
C PRO A 219 0.35 -17.07 -6.77
N LYS A 220 0.59 -17.37 -8.06
CA LYS A 220 1.12 -18.64 -8.63
C LYS A 220 2.47 -19.19 -8.13
N LYS A 221 2.96 -18.87 -6.92
CA LYS A 221 4.17 -19.43 -6.29
C LYS A 221 4.15 -19.44 -4.76
N PHE A 222 3.11 -19.97 -4.12
CA PHE A 222 3.12 -20.10 -2.66
C PHE A 222 2.85 -21.54 -2.23
N ASP A 223 3.90 -22.15 -1.70
CA ASP A 223 3.90 -23.53 -1.19
C ASP A 223 2.90 -23.68 -0.05
N THR A 224 2.11 -24.75 -0.16
CA THR A 224 1.15 -25.24 0.83
C THR A 224 1.85 -25.63 2.13
N LEU A 225 1.29 -25.23 3.27
CA LEU A 225 1.50 -25.96 4.53
C LEU A 225 0.20 -26.00 5.34
N GLU A 226 -0.12 -27.23 5.74
CA GLU A 226 -1.20 -27.69 6.62
C GLU A 226 -0.93 -27.31 8.09
N GLY A 227 -2.00 -27.22 8.87
CA GLY A 227 -1.94 -27.11 10.34
C GLY A 227 -2.61 -25.85 10.88
N MET A 228 -3.91 -25.93 11.19
CA MET A 228 -4.68 -24.80 11.73
C MET A 228 -4.95 -24.99 13.22
N GLN A 229 -4.30 -24.15 14.03
CA GLN A 229 -4.90 -23.63 15.27
C GLN A 229 -5.07 -22.11 15.09
N LEU A 230 -6.31 -21.63 15.27
CA LEU A 230 -6.68 -20.21 15.24
C LEU A 230 -6.04 -19.47 16.44
N GLY A 231 -4.85 -18.92 16.25
CA GLY A 231 -4.18 -18.05 17.22
C GLY A 231 -4.45 -16.58 16.92
N HIS A 232 -5.41 -15.97 17.62
CA HIS A 232 -5.67 -14.53 17.54
C HIS A 232 -4.47 -13.73 18.09
N LYS A 233 -3.47 -13.38 17.28
CA LYS A 233 -2.32 -12.57 17.70
C LYS A 233 -2.38 -11.16 17.11
N LEU A 234 -2.96 -10.27 17.88
CA LEU A 234 -3.21 -8.89 17.49
C LEU A 234 -2.15 -7.99 18.11
N TYR A 235 -1.22 -7.50 17.31
CA TYR A 235 -0.14 -6.61 17.74
C TYR A 235 -0.41 -5.19 17.32
N THR A 236 -0.08 -4.21 18.16
CA THR A 236 -0.21 -2.78 17.87
C THR A 236 1.13 -2.06 18.04
N ILE A 237 1.39 -1.05 17.22
CA ILE A 237 2.58 -0.18 17.30
C ILE A 237 2.18 1.29 17.06
N ASN A 238 2.90 2.26 17.62
CA ASN A 238 2.67 3.66 17.29
C ASN A 238 3.07 3.94 15.83
N TYR A 239 2.24 4.70 15.10
CA TYR A 239 2.48 5.04 13.69
C TYR A 239 3.83 5.74 13.49
N TYR A 240 4.16 6.72 14.32
CA TYR A 240 5.39 7.48 14.19
C TYR A 240 6.60 6.63 14.54
N ASP A 241 6.50 5.71 15.49
CA ASP A 241 7.57 4.74 15.76
C ASP A 241 7.78 3.80 14.59
N PHE A 242 6.70 3.34 13.95
CA PHE A 242 6.74 2.49 12.77
C PHE A 242 7.36 3.22 11.56
N VAL A 243 6.84 4.39 11.20
CA VAL A 243 7.27 5.13 10.01
C VAL A 243 8.66 5.76 10.15
N ASN A 244 9.09 6.10 11.37
CA ASN A 244 10.43 6.60 11.63
C ASN A 244 11.42 5.51 12.08
N GLU A 245 10.96 4.26 12.18
CA GLU A 245 11.78 3.10 12.53
C GLU A 245 12.47 3.23 13.92
N LYS A 246 11.83 3.91 14.87
CA LYS A 246 12.41 4.21 16.20
C LYS A 246 12.22 3.07 17.21
N ASN A 247 11.00 2.56 17.33
CA ASN A 247 10.66 1.46 18.23
C ASN A 247 9.77 0.46 17.48
N MET A 248 10.40 -0.46 16.74
CA MET A 248 9.70 -1.43 15.88
C MET A 248 9.07 -2.60 16.65
N THR A 249 8.92 -2.48 17.98
CA THR A 249 8.32 -3.49 18.82
C THR A 249 6.82 -3.24 18.89
N ALA A 250 6.04 -4.14 18.29
CA ALA A 250 4.60 -4.17 18.47
C ALA A 250 4.24 -5.05 19.67
N GLU A 251 3.15 -4.73 20.35
CA GLU A 251 2.71 -5.44 21.56
C GLU A 251 1.24 -5.83 21.43
N ASN A 252 0.89 -7.02 21.90
CA ASN A 252 -0.50 -7.49 21.96
C ASN A 252 -1.11 -7.30 23.36
N TYR A 253 -2.42 -7.58 23.48
CA TYR A 253 -3.13 -7.41 24.75
C TYR A 253 -2.63 -8.33 25.88
N HIS A 254 -1.92 -9.41 25.54
CA HIS A 254 -1.28 -10.31 26.51
C HIS A 254 0.13 -9.86 26.92
N GLY A 255 0.63 -8.75 26.39
CA GLY A 255 2.00 -8.27 26.61
C GLY A 255 3.07 -9.04 25.82
N GLU A 256 2.68 -9.90 24.87
CA GLU A 256 3.64 -10.49 23.94
C GLU A 256 4.17 -9.40 23.00
N LYS A 257 5.48 -9.42 22.77
CA LYS A 257 6.19 -8.46 21.93
C LYS A 257 6.63 -9.08 20.62
N LEU A 258 6.48 -8.34 19.53
CA LEU A 258 6.89 -8.72 18.19
C LEU A 258 7.75 -7.62 17.57
N ASN A 259 8.97 -7.94 17.17
CA ASN A 259 9.78 -7.03 16.37
C ASN A 259 9.31 -7.08 14.90
N ILE A 260 8.60 -6.05 14.46
CA ILE A 260 7.99 -6.01 13.12
C ILE A 260 9.05 -6.03 12.01
N ARG A 261 10.21 -5.41 12.24
CA ARG A 261 11.29 -5.39 11.25
C ARG A 261 11.87 -6.78 11.04
N GLU A 262 12.12 -7.51 12.12
CA GLU A 262 12.65 -8.87 12.05
C GLU A 262 11.64 -9.80 11.39
N PHE A 263 10.37 -9.69 11.76
CA PHE A 263 9.28 -10.47 11.17
C PHE A 263 9.12 -10.23 9.65
N LEU A 264 9.27 -9.00 9.17
CA LEU A 264 9.17 -8.69 7.74
C LEU A 264 10.45 -9.05 6.96
N LYS A 265 11.60 -9.20 7.65
CA LYS A 265 12.90 -9.53 7.05
C LYS A 265 13.20 -11.03 6.99
N SER A 266 12.67 -11.82 7.92
CA SER A 266 12.80 -13.28 7.88
C SER A 266 12.30 -13.83 6.57
#